data_AF-H0GRV1-F1
#
_entry.id   AF-H0GRV1-F1
#
_cell.length_a   1.000
_cell.length_b   1.000
_cell.length_c   1.000
_cell.angle_alpha   90.00
_cell.angle_beta   90.00
_cell.angle_gamma   90.00
#
_symmetry.space_group_name_H-M   'P 1'
#
loop_
_entity.id
_entity.type
_entity.pdbx_description
1 polymer ?
#
loop_
_entity_poly.entity_id
_entity_poly.type
_entity_poly.pdbx_seq_one_letter_code
_entity_poly.pdbx_strand_id
1 'polypeptide(L)'
;MKEEYLRYKGITVTDDTSSTSTNVPLGKFLSFSITYGHQITTFMRHFNKYAKKLLKEAVESQTESDTAAVVLQEGTSHVCLLTPSSTILRQRIEISMPKRKTKLMLINLIGT
;
A
#
# COMPACT_ATOMS: atom_id res chain seq x y z
N MET A 1 -5.24 -6.76 -6.78
CA MET A 1 -4.73 -6.65 -5.39
C MET A 1 -3.35 -6.02 -5.47
N LYS A 2 -3.11 -4.85 -4.87
CA LYS A 2 -1.73 -4.39 -4.68
C LYS A 2 -1.11 -5.31 -3.64
N GLU A 3 -0.14 -6.10 -4.06
CA GLU A 3 0.65 -6.94 -3.18
C GLU A 3 1.46 -6.02 -2.25
N GLU A 4 1.42 -6.28 -0.95
CA GLU A 4 2.30 -5.62 -0.01
C GLU A 4 3.73 -6.05 -0.31
N TYR A 5 4.57 -5.14 -0.78
CA TYR A 5 5.96 -5.43 -1.08
C TYR A 5 6.89 -4.38 -0.47
N LEU A 6 7.93 -4.84 0.20
CA LEU A 6 9.01 -3.99 0.69
C LEU A 6 10.33 -4.55 0.20
N ARG A 7 10.99 -3.82 -0.71
CA ARG A 7 12.21 -4.26 -1.37
C ARG A 7 13.37 -3.33 -1.04
N TYR A 8 14.39 -3.89 -0.42
CA TYR A 8 15.67 -3.23 -0.20
C TYR A 8 16.62 -3.56 -1.34
N LYS A 9 17.34 -2.54 -1.81
CA LYS A 9 18.43 -2.69 -2.78
C LYS A 9 19.72 -2.26 -2.12
N GLY A 10 20.76 -3.06 -2.28
CA GLY A 10 22.05 -2.81 -1.64
C GLY A 10 23.17 -3.59 -2.31
N ILE A 11 24.34 -3.51 -1.68
CA ILE A 11 25.53 -4.22 -2.09
C ILE A 11 25.84 -5.26 -1.01
N THR A 12 26.26 -6.45 -1.42
CA THR A 12 26.73 -7.49 -0.51
C THR A 12 28.01 -7.01 0.20
N VAL A 13 27.95 -6.93 1.52
CA VAL A 13 29.08 -6.54 2.39
C VAL A 13 29.75 -7.77 2.98
N THR A 14 31.00 -7.61 3.39
CA THR A 14 31.72 -8.64 4.14
C THR A 14 31.11 -8.80 5.52
N ASP A 15 31.02 -10.04 5.98
CA ASP A 15 30.68 -10.37 7.36
C ASP A 15 32.01 -10.65 8.09
N ASP A 16 32.26 -9.96 9.21
CA ASP A 16 33.43 -10.24 10.07
C ASP A 16 33.22 -11.58 10.81
N THR A 17 31.97 -12.03 10.91
CA THR A 17 31.59 -13.36 11.41
C THR A 17 31.63 -14.39 10.28
N SER A 18 32.70 -15.19 10.28
CA SER A 18 33.13 -16.16 9.23
C SER A 18 32.15 -17.19 8.63
N SER A 19 30.85 -17.21 8.95
CA SER A 19 29.97 -18.34 8.61
C SER A 19 28.96 -18.12 7.46
N THR A 20 28.73 -16.91 6.96
CA THR A 20 27.45 -16.64 6.25
C THR A 20 27.54 -16.43 4.74
N SER A 21 28.67 -15.96 4.19
CA SER A 21 28.75 -15.50 2.79
C SER A 21 29.55 -16.43 1.86
N THR A 22 29.43 -17.75 2.00
CA THR A 22 30.26 -18.70 1.23
C THR A 22 29.90 -18.77 -0.26
N ASN A 23 28.71 -18.35 -0.67
CA ASN A 23 28.21 -18.57 -2.03
C ASN A 23 27.89 -17.30 -2.83
N VAL A 24 27.97 -16.10 -2.22
CA VAL A 24 27.66 -14.84 -2.90
C VAL A 24 28.91 -13.96 -2.97
N PRO A 25 29.36 -13.59 -4.18
CA PRO A 25 30.52 -12.73 -4.34
C PRO A 25 30.25 -11.33 -3.80
N LEU A 26 31.25 -10.78 -3.12
CA LEU A 26 31.21 -9.45 -2.50
C LEU A 26 31.12 -8.34 -3.54
N GLY A 27 30.58 -7.18 -3.15
CA GLY A 27 30.48 -6.02 -4.03
C GLY A 27 29.40 -6.09 -5.12
N LYS A 28 28.58 -7.14 -5.17
CA LYS A 28 27.49 -7.23 -6.14
C LYS A 28 26.21 -6.54 -5.66
N PHE A 29 25.48 -5.95 -6.60
CA PHE A 29 24.15 -5.41 -6.34
C PHE A 29 23.17 -6.55 -6.09
N LEU A 30 22.54 -6.53 -4.92
CA LEU A 30 21.52 -7.47 -4.50
C LEU A 30 20.24 -6.71 -4.17
N SER A 31 19.12 -7.34 -4.48
CA SER A 31 17.80 -6.89 -4.06
C SER A 31 17.18 -7.94 -3.15
N PHE A 32 16.63 -7.49 -2.03
CA PHE A 32 15.97 -8.35 -1.05
C PHE A 32 14.55 -7.85 -0.81
N SER A 33 13.56 -8.73 -0.96
CA SER A 33 12.16 -8.44 -0.65
C SER A 33 11.82 -9.06 0.71
N ILE A 34 11.31 -8.23 1.64
CA ILE A 34 10.90 -8.70 2.95
C ILE A 34 9.64 -9.54 2.81
N THR A 35 9.64 -10.69 3.47
CA THR A 35 8.50 -11.60 3.56
C THR A 35 8.20 -11.86 5.03
N TYR A 36 6.93 -11.96 5.42
CA TYR A 36 6.52 -12.19 6.81
C TYR A 36 7.01 -13.51 7.42
N GLY A 37 7.34 -14.51 6.58
CA GLY A 37 7.75 -15.84 7.06
C GLY A 37 9.22 -15.98 7.48
N HIS A 38 10.08 -14.99 7.19
CA HIS A 38 11.51 -15.08 7.48
C HIS A 38 11.95 -13.92 8.39
N GLN A 39 12.66 -14.27 9.46
CA GLN A 39 13.25 -13.28 10.35
C GLN A 39 14.44 -12.62 9.67
N ILE A 40 14.59 -11.32 9.90
CA ILE A 40 15.69 -10.51 9.36
C ILE A 40 16.33 -9.71 10.48
N THR A 41 17.64 -9.50 10.36
CA THR A 41 18.41 -8.64 11.26
C THR A 41 18.87 -7.43 10.47
N THR A 42 18.60 -6.24 11.00
CA THR A 42 19.07 -4.99 10.39
C THR A 42 20.18 -4.39 11.25
N PHE A 43 21.23 -3.90 10.60
CA PHE A 43 22.32 -3.19 11.27
C PHE A 43 22.14 -1.70 11.03
N MET A 44 21.80 -0.95 12.08
CA MET A 44 21.67 0.51 12.04
C MET A 44 22.83 1.17 12.78
N ARG A 45 23.55 2.07 12.11
CA ARG A 45 24.63 2.86 12.75
C ARG A 45 24.10 3.83 13.81
N HIS A 46 22.89 4.34 13.61
CA HIS A 46 22.28 5.32 14.51
C HIS A 46 20.87 4.88 14.91
N PHE A 47 20.78 4.18 16.04
CA PHE A 47 19.49 3.77 16.61
C PHE A 47 19.08 4.73 17.74
N ASN A 48 18.27 5.73 17.38
CA ASN A 48 17.87 6.80 18.28
C ASN A 48 16.66 6.42 19.16
N LYS A 49 16.33 7.29 20.13
CA LYS A 49 15.17 7.09 21.02
C LYS A 49 13.84 7.04 20.26
N TYR A 50 13.73 7.77 19.15
CA TYR A 50 12.54 7.78 18.31
C TYR A 50 12.33 6.44 17.60
N ALA A 51 13.38 5.83 17.05
CA ALA A 51 13.34 4.52 16.42
C ALA A 51 12.97 3.42 17.43
N LYS A 52 13.45 3.52 18.67
CA LYS A 52 13.00 2.65 19.78
C LYS A 52 11.50 2.77 20.05
N LYS A 53 10.98 4.00 20.05
CA LYS A 53 9.55 4.27 20.25
C LYS A 53 8.71 3.67 19.12
N LEU A 54 9.09 3.91 17.86
CA LEU A 54 8.41 3.33 16.69
C LEU A 54 8.41 1.80 16.71
N LEU A 55 9.54 1.17 17.07
CA LEU A 55 9.62 -0.29 17.17
C LEU A 55 8.65 -0.82 18.24
N LYS A 56 8.53 -0.12 19.37
CA LYS A 56 7.59 -0.49 20.43
C LYS A 56 6.14 -0.34 19.99
N GLU A 57 5.80 0.75 19.31
CA GLU A 57 4.47 1.00 18.77
C GLU A 57 4.07 -0.07 17.74
N ALA A 58 4.99 -0.47 16.86
CA ALA A 58 4.74 -1.51 15.86
C ALA A 58 4.44 -2.88 16.48
N VAL A 59 5.09 -3.22 17.60
CA VAL A 59 4.89 -4.50 18.33
C VAL A 59 3.58 -4.52 19.13
N GLU A 60 3.15 -3.37 19.65
CA GLU A 60 1.95 -3.24 20.52
C GLU A 60 0.64 -3.04 19.73
N SER A 61 0.66 -3.11 18.40
CA SER A 61 -0.49 -2.85 17.52
C SER A 61 -1.67 -3.84 17.62
N GLN A 62 -1.70 -4.71 18.64
CA GLN A 62 -2.67 -5.81 18.80
C GLN A 62 -4.15 -5.41 18.89
N THR A 63 -4.48 -4.14 19.01
CA THR A 63 -5.88 -3.70 19.24
C THR A 63 -6.43 -2.77 18.17
N GLU A 64 -5.65 -2.41 17.15
CA GLU A 64 -6.11 -1.45 16.16
C GLU A 64 -6.95 -2.15 15.08
N SER A 65 -8.26 -1.95 15.12
CA SER A 65 -9.18 -2.46 14.11
C SER A 65 -9.14 -1.60 12.86
N ASP A 66 -8.96 -2.23 11.69
CA ASP A 66 -9.08 -1.54 10.40
C ASP A 66 -10.52 -1.08 10.15
N THR A 67 -10.67 0.16 9.71
CA THR A 67 -11.99 0.73 9.39
C THR A 67 -12.17 0.81 7.88
N ALA A 68 -13.26 0.26 7.35
CA ALA A 68 -13.60 0.42 5.94
C ALA A 68 -14.44 1.68 5.71
N ALA A 69 -14.14 2.43 4.65
CA ALA A 69 -14.89 3.63 4.26
C ALA A 69 -15.19 3.61 2.76
N VAL A 70 -16.41 4.00 2.38
CA VAL A 70 -16.82 4.13 0.98
C VAL A 70 -17.30 5.55 0.74
N VAL A 71 -16.59 6.28 -0.13
CA VAL A 71 -16.93 7.66 -0.49
C VAL A 71 -17.65 7.64 -1.83
N LEU A 72 -18.88 8.16 -1.85
CA LEU A 72 -19.79 8.12 -2.99
C LEU A 72 -20.02 9.53 -3.52
N GLN A 73 -19.97 9.68 -4.84
CA GLN A 73 -20.39 10.87 -5.58
C GLN A 73 -21.20 10.43 -6.81
N GLU A 74 -21.99 11.32 -7.39
CA GLU A 74 -22.65 11.05 -8.67
C GLU A 74 -21.63 10.58 -9.70
N GLY A 75 -21.79 9.34 -10.18
CA GLY A 75 -20.91 8.74 -11.17
C GLY A 75 -19.52 8.28 -10.69
N THR A 76 -19.15 8.43 -9.41
CA THR A 76 -17.87 7.88 -8.89
C THR A 76 -17.99 7.32 -7.48
N SER A 77 -17.23 6.28 -7.18
CA SER A 77 -17.15 5.67 -5.85
C SER A 77 -15.72 5.24 -5.53
N HIS A 78 -15.28 5.52 -4.31
CA HIS A 78 -13.95 5.20 -3.81
C HIS A 78 -14.09 4.27 -2.60
N VAL A 79 -13.60 3.05 -2.74
CA VAL A 79 -13.56 2.05 -1.66
C VAL A 79 -12.20 2.14 -0.99
N CYS A 80 -12.17 2.59 0.27
CA CYS A 80 -10.98 2.85 1.05
C CYS A 80 -10.93 1.96 2.30
N LEU A 81 -9.73 1.50 2.64
CA LEU A 81 -9.42 0.83 3.90
C LEU A 81 -8.54 1.78 4.73
N LEU A 82 -9.02 2.16 5.90
CA LEU A 82 -8.33 3.01 6.86
C LEU A 82 -7.63 2.10 7.87
N THR A 83 -6.33 1.96 7.72
CA THR A 83 -5.44 1.32 8.67
C THR A 83 -4.77 2.42 9.50
N PRO A 84 -4.44 2.20 10.79
CA PRO A 84 -3.84 3.21 11.66
C PRO A 84 -2.58 3.88 11.10
N SER A 85 -1.80 3.10 10.33
CA SER A 85 -0.59 3.60 9.67
C SER A 85 -0.84 4.22 8.30
N SER A 86 -1.93 3.87 7.59
CA SER A 86 -2.15 4.33 6.22
C SER A 86 -3.58 4.17 5.72
N THR A 87 -4.00 5.04 4.80
CA THR A 87 -5.26 4.91 4.07
C THR A 87 -5.01 4.30 2.69
N ILE A 88 -5.60 3.14 2.41
CA ILE A 88 -5.41 2.39 1.18
C ILE A 88 -6.68 2.43 0.34
N LEU A 89 -6.61 3.03 -0.85
CA LEU A 89 -7.69 2.92 -1.83
C LEU A 89 -7.65 1.53 -2.50
N ARG A 90 -8.68 0.71 -2.24
CA ARG A 90 -8.82 -0.63 -2.79
C ARG A 90 -9.36 -0.60 -4.21
N GLN A 91 -10.37 0.24 -4.46
CA GLN A 91 -11.01 0.33 -5.76
C GLN A 91 -11.55 1.73 -6.01
N ARG A 92 -11.37 2.21 -7.25
CA ARG A 92 -12.03 3.39 -7.78
C ARG A 92 -13.00 2.93 -8.86
N ILE A 93 -14.28 3.24 -8.68
CA ILE A 93 -15.36 2.89 -9.61
C ILE A 93 -15.83 4.20 -10.22
N GLU A 94 -15.82 4.28 -11.55
CA GLU A 94 -16.32 5.44 -12.27
C GLU A 94 -17.36 4.99 -13.29
N ILE A 95 -18.52 5.63 -13.26
CA ILE A 95 -19.65 5.36 -14.13
C ILE A 95 -20.09 6.70 -14.71
N SER A 96 -20.06 6.82 -16.03
CA SER A 96 -20.60 7.99 -16.71
C SER A 96 -22.13 7.97 -16.61
N MET A 97 -22.69 8.80 -15.72
CA MET A 97 -24.14 8.95 -15.66
C MET A 97 -24.64 9.82 -16.83
N PRO A 98 -25.66 9.36 -17.57
CA PRO A 98 -26.27 10.17 -18.62
C PRO A 98 -26.98 11.37 -17.98
N LYS A 99 -26.68 12.58 -18.49
CA LYS A 99 -27.40 13.79 -18.06
C LYS A 99 -28.89 13.65 -18.37
N ARG A 100 -29.76 14.09 -17.45
CA ARG A 100 -31.21 14.15 -17.69
C ARG A 100 -31.48 14.86 -19.02
N LYS A 101 -32.07 14.15 -19.97
CA LYS A 101 -32.63 14.76 -21.18
C LYS A 101 -33.95 15.42 -20.77
N THR A 102 -34.00 16.75 -20.74
CA THR A 102 -35.27 17.48 -20.75
C THR A 102 -35.97 17.12 -22.05
N LYS A 103 -36.91 16.17 -21.99
CA LYS A 103 -37.75 15.82 -23.12
C LYS A 103 -38.67 17.02 -23.34
N LEU A 104 -38.25 17.93 -24.21
CA LEU A 104 -39.17 18.86 -24.87
C LEU A 104 -40.09 17.98 -25.73
N MET A 105 -41.18 17.50 -25.14
CA MET A 105 -42.31 16.95 -25.87
C MET A 105 -42.94 18.11 -26.63
N LEU A 106 -42.34 18.50 -27.76
CA LEU A 106 -43.11 19.11 -28.83
C LEU A 106 -43.92 17.98 -29.47
N ILE A 107 -45.14 17.88 -28.97
CA ILE A 107 -46.36 17.60 -29.74
C ILE A 107 -46.13 17.81 -31.25
N ASN A 108 -45.80 16.73 -31.97
CA ASN A 108 -46.12 16.64 -33.39
C ASN A 108 -47.60 16.24 -33.46
N LEU A 109 -48.46 17.19 -33.15
CA LEU A 109 -49.84 17.20 -33.60
C LEU A 109 -49.85 18.00 -34.91
N ILE A 110 -50.54 17.46 -35.93
CA ILE A 110 -50.79 18.02 -37.28
C ILE A 110 -49.79 17.55 -38.34
N GLY A 111 -50.24 16.63 -39.20
CA GLY A 111 -49.50 16.26 -40.41
C GLY A 111 -49.90 14.98 -41.17
N THR A 112 -51.11 14.44 -41.01
CA THR A 112 -51.76 13.52 -41.96
C THR A 112 -53.26 13.73 -41.91
#